data_AF-B7PP28-F1
#
_entry.id   AF-B7PP28-F1
#
_cell.length_a   1.000
_cell.length_b   1.000
_cell.length_c   1.000
_cell.angle_alpha   90.00
_cell.angle_beta   90.00
_cell.angle_gamma   90.00
#
_symmetry.space_group_name_H-M   'P 1'
#
loop_
_entity.id
_entity.type
_entity.pdbx_description
1 polymer ?
#
loop_
_entity_poly.entity_id
_entity_poly.type
_entity_poly.pdbx_seq_one_letter_code
_entity_poly.pdbx_strand_id
1 'polypeptide(L)' 'MNSPGKEQPDPDAIKMFVGQIPRSWDENDLKKMFEDFGPVYQINVLRDKATGTSRVGVSI' A
#
# COMPACT_ATOMS: atom_id res chain seq x y z
N MET A 1 -2.75 1.61 -31.37
CA MET A 1 -1.72 2.25 -30.52
C MET A 1 -2.26 2.18 -29.09
N ASN A 2 -1.93 1.13 -28.33
CA ASN A 2 -2.42 1.02 -26.95
C ASN A 2 -1.53 1.87 -26.05
N SER A 3 -2.13 2.88 -25.44
CA SER A 3 -1.55 3.74 -24.42
C SER A 3 -0.95 2.89 -23.29
N PRO A 4 0.14 3.33 -22.61
CA PRO A 4 0.63 2.65 -21.44
C PRO A 4 -0.45 2.76 -20.37
N GLY A 5 -1.22 1.68 -20.19
CA GLY A 5 -2.24 1.58 -19.18
C GLY A 5 -1.57 1.82 -17.84
N LYS A 6 -1.95 2.90 -17.16
CA LYS A 6 -1.77 2.94 -15.72
C LYS A 6 -2.54 1.76 -15.19
N GLU A 7 -1.84 0.83 -14.57
CA GLU A 7 -2.35 -0.42 -13.99
C GLU A 7 -3.46 -0.03 -13.00
N GLN A 8 -4.70 0.00 -13.51
CA GLN A 8 -5.86 0.30 -12.71
C GLN A 8 -6.16 -0.99 -11.95
N PRO A 9 -6.29 -0.93 -10.61
CA PRO A 9 -6.65 -2.12 -9.85
C PRO A 9 -7.95 -2.69 -10.43
N ASP A 10 -7.97 -4.01 -10.61
CA ASP A 10 -9.19 -4.70 -11.00
C ASP A 10 -10.34 -4.31 -10.05
N PRO A 11 -11.60 -4.33 -10.50
CA PRO A 11 -12.74 -4.10 -9.62
C PRO A 11 -12.80 -5.07 -8.42
N ASP A 12 -12.10 -6.21 -8.50
CA ASP A 12 -11.91 -7.20 -7.44
C ASP A 12 -10.68 -6.94 -6.54
N ALA A 13 -9.92 -5.88 -6.77
CA ALA A 13 -8.77 -5.52 -5.94
C ALA A 13 -9.19 -5.25 -4.50
N ILE A 14 -8.43 -5.82 -3.56
CA ILE A 14 -8.74 -5.80 -2.14
C ILE A 14 -8.02 -4.62 -1.50
N LYS A 15 -8.81 -3.68 -0.97
CA LYS A 15 -8.28 -2.60 -0.14
C LYS A 15 -8.10 -3.06 1.31
N MET A 16 -6.85 -3.13 1.74
CA MET A 16 -6.44 -3.47 3.10
C MET A 16 -5.99 -2.22 3.87
N PHE A 17 -6.30 -2.19 5.17
CA PHE A 17 -5.78 -1.18 6.08
C PHE A 17 -4.96 -1.87 7.17
N VAL A 18 -3.69 -1.50 7.27
CA VAL A 18 -2.72 -2.12 8.17
C VAL A 18 -2.24 -1.06 9.16
N GLY A 19 -2.53 -1.26 10.44
CA GLY A 19 -2.05 -0.41 11.52
C GLY A 19 -0.74 -0.94 12.12
N GLN A 20 -0.20 -0.19 13.08
CA GLN A 20 0.99 -0.59 13.86
C GLN A 20 2.24 -0.84 13.02
N ILE A 21 2.35 -0.19 11.86
CA ILE A 21 3.56 -0.28 11.06
C ILE A 21 4.68 0.55 11.73
N PRO A 22 5.90 -0.02 11.89
CA PRO A 22 7.04 0.72 12.40
C PRO A 22 7.27 2.01 11.61
N ARG A 23 7.58 3.12 12.30
CA ARG A 23 7.86 4.41 11.65
C ARG A 23 9.10 4.38 10.74
N SER A 24 9.98 3.41 10.95
CA SER A 24 11.15 3.16 10.11
C SER A 24 10.79 2.59 8.74
N TRP A 25 9.62 1.96 8.60
CA TRP A 25 9.21 1.33 7.35
C TRP A 25 8.70 2.37 6.36
N ASP A 26 9.16 2.24 5.12
CA ASP A 26 8.69 3.02 3.99
C ASP A 26 7.83 2.19 3.03
N GLU A 27 7.35 2.85 1.97
CA GLU A 27 6.46 2.23 0.99
C GLU A 27 7.11 1.02 0.30
N ASN A 28 8.43 0.99 0.13
CA ASN A 28 9.12 -0.13 -0.51
C ASN A 28 9.16 -1.37 0.40
N ASP A 29 9.35 -1.19 1.70
CA ASP A 29 9.31 -2.29 2.68
C ASP A 29 7.91 -2.92 2.68
N LEU A 30 6.89 -2.07 2.70
CA LEU A 30 5.49 -2.49 2.63
C LEU A 30 5.18 -3.18 1.31
N LYS A 31 5.64 -2.62 0.19
CA LYS A 31 5.44 -3.21 -1.14
C LYS A 31 6.03 -4.61 -1.19
N LYS A 32 7.28 -4.79 -0.78
CA LYS A 32 7.93 -6.11 -0.73
C LYS A 32 7.18 -7.10 0.14
N MET A 33 6.66 -6.65 1.29
CA MET A 33 5.88 -7.49 2.19
C MET A 33 4.56 -7.96 1.55
N PHE A 34 3.87 -7.08 0.82
CA PHE A 34 2.58 -7.39 0.19
C PHE A 34 2.72 -8.04 -1.20
N GLU A 35 3.87 -7.85 -1.88
CA GLU A 35 4.18 -8.47 -3.17
C GLU A 35 4.16 -10.00 -3.12
N ASP A 36 4.49 -10.61 -1.97
CA ASP A 36 4.37 -12.06 -1.75
C ASP A 36 2.92 -12.56 -1.77
N PHE A 37 1.94 -11.68 -1.50
CA PHE A 37 0.51 -12.01 -1.50
C PHE A 37 -0.18 -11.67 -2.82
N GLY A 38 0.38 -10.75 -3.60
CA GLY A 38 -0.18 -10.33 -4.88
C GLY A 38 0.43 -9.02 -5.41
N PRO A 39 0.09 -8.64 -6.65
CA PRO A 39 0.54 -7.38 -7.24
C PRO A 39 0.01 -6.18 -6.44
N VAL A 40 0.91 -5.37 -5.88
CA VAL A 40 0.50 -4.20 -5.12
C VAL A 40 0.26 -3.02 -6.07
N TYR A 41 -1.01 -2.64 -6.23
CA TYR A 41 -1.43 -1.55 -7.11
C TYR A 41 -1.20 -0.17 -6.48
N GLN A 42 -1.47 -0.05 -5.18
CA GLN A 42 -1.37 1.23 -4.49
C GLN A 42 -1.01 1.06 -3.02
N ILE A 43 -0.09 1.89 -2.53
CA ILE A 43 0.26 2.01 -1.11
C ILE A 43 0.04 3.46 -0.69
N ASN A 44 -0.50 3.66 0.51
CA ASN A 44 -0.66 4.96 1.11
C ASN A 44 -0.28 4.89 2.59
N VAL A 45 0.80 5.55 2.99
CA VAL A 45 1.31 5.55 4.36
C VAL A 45 0.86 6.82 5.07
N LEU A 46 -0.12 6.70 5.97
CA LEU A 46 -0.57 7.77 6.83
C LEU A 46 0.25 7.76 8.13
N ARG A 47 1.05 8.82 8.34
CA ARG A 47 1.85 8.98 9.57
C ARG A 47 1.21 10.05 10.45
N ASP A 48 0.60 9.63 11.56
CA ASP A 48 0.07 10.58 12.53
C ASP A 48 1.20 11.09 13.43
N LYS A 49 1.54 12.38 13.28
CA LYS A 49 2.60 13.04 14.04
C LYS A 49 2.19 13.34 15.49
N ALA A 50 0.89 13.41 15.78
CA ALA A 50 0.37 13.77 17.09
C ALA A 50 0.36 12.61 18.09
N THR A 51 0.05 11.39 17.64
CA THR A 51 -0.20 10.22 18.50
C THR A 51 0.92 9.18 18.51
N GLY A 52 1.94 9.29 17.65
CA GLY A 52 2.91 8.20 17.52
C GLY A 52 2.59 7.20 16.42
N THR A 53 1.33 7.13 15.98
CA THR A 53 0.80 5.94 15.28
C THR A 53 0.85 6.07 13.76
N SER A 54 1.40 5.06 13.08
CA SER A 54 1.32 4.93 11.62
C SER A 54 0.16 4.03 11.21
N ARG A 55 -0.61 4.44 10.21
CA ARG A 55 -1.64 3.63 9.52
C ARG A 55 -1.29 3.55 8.05
N VAL A 56 -1.39 2.38 7.45
CA VAL A 56 -1.10 2.16 6.03
C VAL A 56 -2.37 1.66 5.36
N GLY A 57 -2.74 2.27 4.24
CA GLY A 57 -3.70 1.71 3.30
C GLY A 57 -2.96 1.04 2.15
N VAL A 58 -3.30 -0.19 1.82
CA VAL A 58 -2.73 -0.94 0.69
C VAL A 58 -3.89 -1.44 -0.17
N SER A 59 -3.73 -1.36 -1.48
CA SER A 59 -4.64 -2.00 -2.44
C SER A 59 -3.83 -3.05 -3.20
N ILE A 60 -4.18 -4.33 -3.02
CA ILE A 60 -3.59 -5.48 -3.72
C ILE A 60 -4.62 -6.14 -4.65
#